data_AF-A0AAD8VE14-F1
#
_entry.id   AF-A0AAD8VE14-F1
#
_cell.length_a   1.000
_cell.length_b   1.000
_cell.length_c   1.000
_cell.angle_alpha   90.00
_cell.angle_beta   90.00
_cell.angle_gamma   90.00
#
_symmetry.space_group_name_H-M   'P 1'
#
loop_
_entity.id
_entity.type
_entity.pdbx_description
1 polymer ?
#
loop_
_entity_poly.entity_id
_entity_poly.type
_entity_poly.pdbx_seq_one_letter_code
_entity_poly.pdbx_strand_id
1 'polypeptide(L)'
;MFTVRIIVVILFILVPFAFYMFMSDGALPRIRIEYACRDRDRDVIPASAPVNVVLPPVPEAAVVALSIEEQRPLPPLRQLTDRPYSLGPAVPDYDARRAAWLAVHPGFPALVALERPRVLVVTGSSPRRCSNPDGDHVLLRAFKNKADYFRVHGFDIFYSNAVLDAEMSGFWTKLPLLRALMVAHPETELLWWVDSDVVFTDMLFEPPWGKYARHNLVLHGWDELVYGFKNWMGTNTGSFVIRNCRWSLDLLDAWAKMGPRGPTSRKRGSRPGPFGPSVPVPKPGPIGRD
;
A
#
# COMPACT_ATOMS: atom_id res chain seq x y z
N MET A 1 -3.69 48.22 36.97
CA MET A 1 -2.68 47.87 35.96
C MET A 1 -2.55 46.36 35.67
N PHE A 2 -2.87 45.46 36.62
CA PHE A 2 -2.80 44.00 36.41
C PHE A 2 -3.85 43.43 35.46
N THR A 3 -5.09 43.92 35.51
CA THR A 3 -6.22 43.37 34.72
C THR A 3 -6.05 43.56 33.21
N VAL A 4 -5.48 44.70 32.78
CA VAL A 4 -5.21 44.98 31.36
C VAL A 4 -4.12 44.07 30.81
N ARG A 5 -3.09 43.75 31.62
CA ARG A 5 -2.00 42.84 31.21
C ARG A 5 -2.47 41.39 31.07
N ILE A 6 -3.40 40.94 31.91
CA ILE A 6 -3.98 39.59 31.82
C ILE A 6 -4.87 39.46 30.59
N ILE A 7 -5.67 40.48 30.27
CA ILE A 7 -6.53 40.46 29.07
C ILE A 7 -5.69 40.42 27.78
N VAL A 8 -4.59 41.18 27.71
CA VAL A 8 -3.69 41.17 26.54
C VAL A 8 -2.99 39.82 26.37
N VAL A 9 -2.56 39.17 27.46
CA VAL A 9 -1.94 37.84 27.42
C VAL A 9 -2.94 36.75 27.02
N ILE A 10 -4.18 36.83 27.52
CA ILE A 10 -5.26 35.91 27.12
C ILE A 10 -5.58 36.07 25.63
N LEU A 11 -5.66 37.30 25.12
CA LEU A 11 -5.90 37.53 23.70
C LEU A 11 -4.76 37.03 22.81
N PHE A 12 -3.50 37.24 23.22
CA PHE A 12 -2.34 36.87 22.40
C PHE A 12 -1.99 35.37 22.43
N ILE A 13 -2.45 34.60 23.42
CA ILE A 13 -2.15 33.17 23.53
C ILE A 13 -3.38 32.31 23.20
N LEU A 14 -4.55 32.63 23.74
CA LEU A 14 -5.73 31.80 23.56
C LEU A 14 -6.41 32.01 22.21
N VAL A 15 -6.35 33.21 21.62
CA VAL A 15 -6.94 33.44 20.29
C VAL A 15 -6.13 32.75 19.19
N PRO A 16 -4.79 32.85 19.11
CA PRO A 16 -4.03 32.10 18.11
C PRO A 16 -4.07 30.58 18.35
N PHE A 17 -4.17 30.14 19.61
CA PHE A 17 -4.33 28.71 19.92
C PHE A 17 -5.71 28.19 19.53
N ALA A 18 -6.79 28.95 19.76
CA ALA A 18 -8.12 28.62 19.30
C ALA A 18 -8.21 28.66 17.77
N PHE A 19 -7.57 29.64 17.12
CA PHE A 19 -7.49 29.73 15.66
C PHE A 19 -6.66 28.57 15.08
N TYR A 20 -5.58 28.16 15.73
CA TYR A 20 -4.82 26.97 15.37
C TYR A 20 -5.64 25.70 15.54
N MET A 21 -6.44 25.57 16.61
CA MET A 21 -7.30 24.42 16.84
C MET A 21 -8.53 24.37 15.91
N PHE A 22 -9.05 25.53 15.45
CA PHE A 22 -10.18 25.62 14.51
C PHE A 22 -9.76 25.63 13.03
N MET A 23 -8.55 26.08 12.69
CA MET A 23 -8.02 26.11 11.31
C MET A 23 -7.11 24.94 10.99
N SER A 24 -6.63 24.18 11.98
CA SER A 24 -5.94 22.91 11.76
C SER A 24 -6.96 21.81 11.52
N ASP A 25 -7.67 21.88 10.39
CA ASP A 25 -8.23 20.70 9.76
C ASP A 25 -7.07 19.84 9.24
N GLY A 26 -6.35 19.21 10.16
CA GLY A 26 -5.52 18.05 9.90
C GLY A 26 -6.39 16.82 9.61
N ALA A 27 -7.49 17.01 8.89
CA ALA A 27 -8.34 15.95 8.40
C ALA A 27 -7.49 15.12 7.45
N LEU A 28 -7.03 13.96 7.95
CA LEU A 28 -6.63 12.87 7.06
C LEU A 28 -7.75 12.72 6.02
N PRO A 29 -7.44 12.67 4.71
CA PRO A 29 -8.47 12.61 3.70
C PRO A 29 -9.38 11.42 4.01
N ARG A 30 -10.68 11.69 4.21
CA ARG A 30 -11.68 10.68 4.52
C ARG A 30 -11.76 9.75 3.32
N ILE A 31 -11.16 8.57 3.41
CA ILE A 31 -11.16 7.53 2.37
C ILE A 31 -12.60 7.02 2.26
N ARG A 32 -13.39 7.53 1.32
CA ARG A 32 -14.71 6.98 1.04
C ARG A 32 -14.55 5.58 0.43
N ILE A 33 -15.10 4.54 1.05
CA ILE A 33 -15.02 3.15 0.56
C ILE A 33 -16.36 2.78 -0.08
N GLU A 34 -16.36 2.42 -1.36
CA GLU A 34 -17.57 2.05 -2.10
C GLU A 34 -17.58 0.58 -2.50
N TYR A 35 -18.62 -0.17 -2.11
CA TYR A 35 -18.76 -1.60 -2.39
C TYR A 35 -19.44 -1.90 -3.72
N ALA A 36 -19.18 -3.10 -4.28
CA ALA A 36 -20.02 -3.67 -5.32
C ALA A 36 -21.18 -4.45 -4.68
N CYS A 37 -22.38 -4.32 -5.24
CA CYS A 37 -23.48 -5.24 -4.97
C CYS A 37 -23.14 -6.59 -5.61
N ARG A 38 -23.33 -7.68 -4.87
CA ARG A 38 -22.91 -9.03 -5.26
C ARG A 38 -24.11 -9.75 -5.88
N ASP A 39 -24.19 -9.77 -7.21
CA ASP A 39 -25.07 -10.72 -7.90
C ASP A 39 -24.47 -12.12 -7.79
N ARG A 40 -25.29 -13.04 -7.28
CA ARG A 40 -25.02 -14.47 -7.25
C ARG A 40 -25.50 -15.03 -8.59
N ASP A 41 -24.63 -15.67 -9.36
CA ASP A 41 -24.95 -17.01 -9.85
C ASP A 41 -23.73 -17.76 -10.37
N ARG A 42 -23.90 -19.08 -10.38
CA ARG A 42 -22.91 -20.16 -10.46
C ARG A 42 -22.42 -20.36 -11.90
N ASP A 43 -21.24 -20.96 -12.05
CA ASP A 43 -21.07 -22.19 -12.85
C ASP A 43 -19.71 -22.87 -12.58
N VAL A 44 -19.75 -24.19 -12.49
CA VAL A 44 -18.64 -25.09 -12.11
C VAL A 44 -18.14 -25.82 -13.36
N ILE A 45 -16.83 -25.86 -13.59
CA ILE A 45 -16.22 -26.69 -14.65
C ILE A 45 -15.05 -27.50 -14.04
N PRO A 46 -14.87 -28.80 -14.37
CA PRO A 46 -13.95 -29.69 -13.66
C PRO A 46 -12.48 -29.55 -14.10
N ALA A 47 -11.58 -29.83 -13.15
CA ALA A 47 -10.13 -29.73 -13.28
C ALA A 47 -9.51 -30.84 -14.14
N SER A 48 -8.49 -30.49 -14.93
CA SER A 48 -7.60 -31.43 -15.63
C SER A 48 -6.26 -31.63 -14.90
N ALA A 49 -5.68 -32.82 -15.07
CA ALA A 49 -4.59 -33.40 -14.29
C ALA A 49 -3.19 -32.76 -14.52
N PRO A 50 -2.24 -32.89 -13.56
CA PRO A 50 -0.96 -32.19 -13.62
C PRO A 50 0.08 -32.89 -14.52
N VAL A 51 0.85 -32.09 -15.24
CA VAL A 51 2.05 -32.51 -16.00
C VAL A 51 3.30 -32.19 -15.17
N ASN A 52 4.15 -33.19 -14.95
CA ASN A 52 5.44 -33.04 -14.28
C ASN A 52 6.49 -32.45 -15.23
N VAL A 53 7.14 -31.37 -14.82
CA VAL A 53 8.32 -30.80 -15.51
C VAL A 53 9.49 -30.75 -14.55
N VAL A 54 10.61 -31.36 -14.93
CA VAL A 54 11.87 -31.34 -14.18
C VAL A 54 12.67 -30.09 -14.60
N LEU A 55 13.12 -29.29 -13.63
CA LEU A 55 13.91 -28.07 -13.83
C LEU A 55 15.43 -28.34 -13.65
N PRO A 56 16.31 -27.71 -14.46
CA PRO A 56 17.76 -27.84 -14.34
C PRO A 56 18.34 -26.95 -13.21
N PRO A 57 19.57 -27.24 -12.73
CA PRO A 57 20.19 -26.53 -11.60
C PRO A 57 20.70 -25.12 -11.99
N VAL A 58 20.64 -24.21 -11.01
CA VAL A 58 21.03 -22.79 -11.12
C VAL A 58 22.56 -22.63 -11.01
N PRO A 59 23.20 -21.80 -11.85
CA PRO A 59 24.66 -21.62 -11.85
C PRO A 59 25.20 -20.85 -10.63
N GLU A 60 26.37 -21.30 -10.17
CA GLU A 60 27.11 -20.93 -8.95
C GLU A 60 27.44 -19.44 -8.81
N ALA A 61 27.53 -18.70 -9.92
CA ALA A 61 27.79 -17.26 -9.94
C ALA A 61 26.67 -16.42 -9.27
N ALA A 62 25.43 -16.91 -9.26
CA ALA A 62 24.32 -16.25 -8.57
C ALA A 62 24.45 -16.34 -7.04
N VAL A 63 25.15 -17.36 -6.53
CA VAL A 63 25.32 -17.61 -5.09
C VAL A 63 26.30 -16.59 -4.48
N VAL A 64 27.33 -16.21 -5.22
CA VAL A 64 28.40 -15.30 -4.74
C VAL A 64 27.92 -13.85 -4.63
N ALA A 65 27.01 -13.41 -5.51
CA ALA A 65 26.45 -12.05 -5.44
C ALA A 65 25.54 -11.84 -4.22
N LEU A 66 24.87 -12.90 -3.75
CA LEU A 66 23.97 -12.87 -2.59
C LEU A 66 24.71 -12.73 -1.26
N SER A 67 25.96 -13.21 -1.17
CA SER A 67 26.73 -13.26 0.09
C SER A 67 27.23 -11.87 0.54
N ILE A 68 27.38 -10.92 -0.38
CA ILE A 68 27.93 -9.58 -0.10
C ILE A 68 26.86 -8.67 0.57
N GLU A 69 25.57 -8.91 0.33
CA GLU A 69 24.47 -8.13 0.92
C GLU A 69 24.11 -8.57 2.35
N GLU A 70 24.67 -9.68 2.82
CA GLU A 70 24.29 -10.37 4.05
C GLU A 70 24.66 -9.59 5.33
N GLN A 71 25.54 -8.59 5.23
CA GLN A 71 26.25 -8.02 6.38
C GLN A 71 26.00 -6.54 6.69
N ARG A 72 25.09 -5.82 6.03
CA ARG A 72 24.79 -4.45 6.47
C ARG A 72 23.94 -4.48 7.75
N PRO A 73 24.48 -4.04 8.91
CA PRO A 73 23.68 -3.96 10.12
C PRO A 73 22.53 -2.98 9.88
N LEU A 74 21.36 -3.34 10.40
CA LEU A 74 20.20 -2.45 10.37
C LEU A 74 20.56 -1.12 11.03
N PRO A 75 20.05 0.01 10.52
CA PRO A 75 20.26 1.29 11.16
C PRO A 75 19.75 1.25 12.61
N PRO A 76 20.38 2.02 13.51
CA PRO A 76 19.94 2.09 14.90
C PRO A 76 18.48 2.56 14.98
N LEU A 77 17.77 2.10 16.01
CA LEU A 77 16.39 2.51 16.25
C LEU A 77 16.31 4.04 16.40
N ARG A 78 15.33 4.66 15.73
CA ARG A 78 15.10 6.10 15.86
C ARG A 78 14.83 6.47 17.31
N GLN A 79 15.29 7.63 17.74
CA GLN A 79 14.97 8.27 19.01
C GLN A 79 13.88 9.34 18.83
N LEU A 80 13.21 9.75 19.92
CA LEU A 80 12.21 10.81 19.87
C LEU A 80 12.79 12.19 19.52
N THR A 81 14.10 12.36 19.75
CA THR A 81 14.86 13.57 19.43
C THR A 81 15.28 13.65 17.97
N ASP A 82 15.15 12.55 17.22
CA ASP A 82 15.52 12.54 15.81
C ASP A 82 14.54 13.37 14.99
N ARG A 83 15.02 13.87 13.84
CA ARG A 83 14.14 14.53 12.86
C ARG A 83 12.99 13.57 12.46
N PRO A 84 11.81 14.07 12.09
CA PRO A 84 10.77 13.21 11.54
C PRO A 84 11.25 12.47 10.29
N TYR A 85 10.88 11.20 10.16
CA TYR A 85 11.14 10.43 8.95
C TYR A 85 10.40 11.03 7.74
N SER A 86 11.00 10.93 6.56
CA SER A 86 10.45 11.38 5.29
C SER A 86 10.84 10.38 4.19
N LEU A 87 9.90 10.08 3.29
CA LEU A 87 10.13 9.19 2.14
C LEU A 87 11.00 9.85 1.04
N GLY A 88 11.36 11.12 1.20
CA GLY A 88 12.18 11.88 0.27
C GLY A 88 11.76 13.35 0.18
N PRO A 89 12.46 14.16 -0.63
CA PRO A 89 12.16 15.57 -0.80
C PRO A 89 10.72 15.80 -1.27
N ALA A 90 10.07 16.88 -0.81
CA ALA A 90 8.75 17.24 -1.30
C ALA A 90 8.78 17.42 -2.83
N VAL A 91 7.71 16.98 -3.51
CA VAL A 91 7.59 17.08 -4.97
C VAL A 91 6.51 18.13 -5.30
N PRO A 92 6.83 19.44 -5.21
CA PRO A 92 5.85 20.49 -5.47
C PRO A 92 5.32 20.39 -6.91
N ASP A 93 4.08 20.83 -7.08
CA ASP A 93 3.41 20.94 -8.38
C ASP A 93 3.41 19.64 -9.20
N TYR A 94 3.39 18.49 -8.51
CA TYR A 94 3.52 17.18 -9.15
C TYR A 94 2.48 16.96 -10.25
N ASP A 95 1.21 17.29 -9.99
CA ASP A 95 0.13 17.11 -10.97
C ASP A 95 0.34 17.98 -12.23
N ALA A 96 0.75 19.24 -12.05
CA ALA A 96 1.04 20.13 -13.17
C ALA A 96 2.24 19.65 -13.98
N ARG A 97 3.30 19.18 -13.31
CA ARG A 97 4.48 18.61 -13.96
C ARG A 97 4.17 17.33 -14.70
N ARG A 98 3.35 16.45 -14.11
CA ARG A 98 2.89 15.21 -14.75
C ARG A 98 2.03 15.50 -15.98
N ALA A 99 1.09 16.45 -15.88
CA ALA A 99 0.27 16.88 -17.01
C ALA A 99 1.12 17.47 -18.15
N ALA A 100 2.09 18.33 -17.83
CA ALA A 100 3.02 18.88 -18.81
C ALA A 100 3.87 17.77 -19.47
N TRP A 101 4.34 16.78 -18.70
CA TRP A 101 5.08 15.64 -19.22
C TRP A 101 4.23 14.80 -20.19
N LEU A 102 2.98 14.50 -19.83
CA LEU A 102 2.05 13.75 -20.69
C LEU A 102 1.75 14.48 -22.00
N ALA A 103 1.60 15.82 -21.95
CA ALA A 103 1.35 16.63 -23.13
C ALA A 103 2.49 16.58 -24.16
N VAL A 104 3.74 16.45 -23.70
CA VAL A 104 4.92 16.39 -24.59
C VAL A 104 5.35 14.95 -24.94
N HIS A 105 4.74 13.92 -24.33
CA HIS A 105 5.02 12.51 -24.59
C HIS A 105 3.76 11.71 -24.99
N PRO A 106 3.13 12.01 -26.15
CA PRO A 106 1.88 11.36 -26.57
C PRO A 106 2.01 9.84 -26.80
N GLY A 107 3.22 9.33 -27.01
CA GLY A 107 3.49 7.88 -27.12
C GLY A 107 3.32 7.10 -25.80
N PHE A 108 3.20 7.80 -24.67
CA PHE A 108 3.04 7.21 -23.34
C PHE A 108 1.74 7.72 -22.67
N PRO A 109 0.57 7.35 -23.20
CA PRO A 109 -0.68 7.85 -22.66
C PRO A 109 -1.01 7.23 -21.31
N ALA A 110 -1.62 8.04 -20.43
CA ALA A 110 -2.12 7.62 -19.13
C ALA A 110 -3.41 6.79 -19.21
N LEU A 111 -4.12 6.85 -20.35
CA LEU A 111 -5.26 6.00 -20.68
C LEU A 111 -4.89 5.16 -21.90
N VAL A 112 -4.99 3.84 -21.80
CA VAL A 112 -4.68 2.90 -22.89
C VAL A 112 -5.87 2.65 -23.82
N ALA A 113 -7.09 2.90 -23.33
CA ALA A 113 -8.33 2.90 -24.10
C ALA A 113 -9.34 3.84 -23.43
N LEU A 114 -10.54 3.98 -24.02
CA LEU A 114 -11.61 4.78 -23.43
C LEU A 114 -11.90 4.32 -22.00
N GLU A 115 -11.79 5.24 -21.03
CA GLU A 115 -11.98 4.98 -19.59
C GLU A 115 -11.07 3.89 -18.98
N ARG A 116 -10.03 3.46 -19.70
CA ARG A 116 -9.13 2.40 -19.27
C ARG A 116 -7.74 2.96 -18.90
N PRO A 117 -7.42 3.10 -17.61
CA PRO A 117 -6.16 3.65 -17.16
C PRO A 117 -4.99 2.73 -17.48
N ARG A 118 -3.81 3.31 -17.69
CA ARG A 118 -2.55 2.57 -17.64
C ARG A 118 -2.27 2.18 -16.20
N VAL A 119 -2.21 0.88 -15.94
CA VAL A 119 -1.99 0.31 -14.61
C VAL A 119 -0.62 -0.31 -14.51
N LEU A 120 0.17 0.13 -13.52
CA LEU A 120 1.42 -0.52 -13.12
C LEU A 120 1.15 -1.36 -11.87
N VAL A 121 1.20 -2.67 -12.01
CA VAL A 121 1.07 -3.58 -10.87
C VAL A 121 2.42 -3.77 -10.20
N VAL A 122 2.49 -3.47 -8.92
CA VAL A 122 3.70 -3.50 -8.10
C VAL A 122 3.57 -4.63 -7.10
N THR A 123 4.51 -5.57 -7.16
CA THR A 123 4.62 -6.66 -6.19
C THR A 123 6.09 -6.85 -5.83
N GLY A 124 6.38 -7.61 -4.80
CA GLY A 124 7.74 -7.85 -4.40
C GLY A 124 7.88 -8.80 -3.23
N SER A 125 9.09 -9.30 -3.05
CA SER A 125 9.46 -10.15 -1.93
C SER A 125 10.82 -9.72 -1.39
N SER A 126 11.22 -10.31 -0.27
CA SER A 126 12.53 -10.06 0.32
C SER A 126 13.66 -10.44 -0.67
N PRO A 127 14.76 -9.67 -0.76
CA PRO A 127 15.97 -10.09 -1.49
C PRO A 127 16.56 -11.38 -0.93
N ARG A 128 16.38 -11.60 0.37
CA ARG A 128 16.87 -12.77 1.08
C ARG A 128 15.98 -13.97 0.81
N ARG A 129 16.64 -15.12 0.69
CA ARG A 129 16.01 -16.44 0.65
C ARG A 129 14.99 -16.61 1.77
N CYS A 130 13.86 -17.26 1.48
CA CYS A 130 12.95 -17.68 2.51
C CYS A 130 13.64 -18.61 3.53
N SER A 131 13.27 -18.47 4.81
CA SER A 131 13.73 -19.38 5.87
C SER A 131 13.17 -20.78 5.70
N ASN A 132 11.93 -20.89 5.20
CA ASN A 132 11.34 -22.16 4.80
C ASN A 132 11.85 -22.54 3.39
N PRO A 133 12.43 -23.74 3.19
CA PRO A 133 12.93 -24.21 1.89
C PRO A 133 11.92 -24.12 0.75
N ASP A 134 10.63 -24.30 1.03
CA ASP A 134 9.56 -24.25 0.00
C ASP A 134 9.08 -22.82 -0.28
N GLY A 135 9.51 -21.83 0.52
CA GLY A 135 9.01 -20.46 0.43
C GLY A 135 9.29 -19.80 -0.93
N ASP A 136 10.51 -19.94 -1.44
CA ASP A 136 10.90 -19.39 -2.74
C ASP A 136 10.07 -19.99 -3.89
N HIS A 137 9.73 -21.28 -3.79
CA HIS A 137 8.90 -21.98 -4.78
C HIS A 137 7.46 -21.47 -4.77
N VAL A 138 6.90 -21.21 -3.57
CA VAL A 138 5.58 -20.60 -3.44
C VAL A 138 5.58 -19.18 -4.00
N LEU A 139 6.61 -18.38 -3.72
CA LEU A 139 6.77 -17.03 -4.27
C LEU A 139 6.84 -17.05 -5.80
N LEU A 140 7.58 -18.00 -6.39
CA LEU A 140 7.68 -18.18 -7.84
C LEU A 140 6.31 -18.52 -8.45
N ARG A 141 5.57 -19.45 -7.84
CA ARG A 141 4.20 -19.81 -8.29
C ARG A 141 3.24 -18.64 -8.19
N ALA A 142 3.30 -17.89 -7.08
CA ALA A 142 2.47 -16.72 -6.86
C ALA A 142 2.82 -15.59 -7.85
N PHE A 143 4.09 -15.44 -8.23
CA PHE A 143 4.50 -14.52 -9.28
C PHE A 143 4.00 -14.95 -10.66
N LYS A 144 4.14 -16.24 -11.01
CA LYS A 144 3.60 -16.78 -12.27
C LYS A 144 2.10 -16.50 -12.41
N ASN A 145 1.32 -16.75 -11.36
CA ASN A 145 -0.11 -16.46 -11.33
C ASN A 145 -0.41 -14.98 -11.66
N LYS A 146 0.30 -14.06 -11.02
CA LYS A 146 0.18 -12.61 -11.25
C LYS A 146 0.57 -12.25 -12.68
N ALA A 147 1.71 -12.74 -13.17
CA ALA A 147 2.19 -12.47 -14.52
C ALA A 147 1.19 -12.96 -15.59
N ASP A 148 0.56 -14.12 -15.38
CA ASP A 148 -0.48 -14.63 -16.29
C ASP A 148 -1.73 -13.74 -16.27
N TYR A 149 -2.18 -13.28 -15.11
CA TYR A 149 -3.32 -12.36 -14.99
C TYR A 149 -3.01 -11.03 -15.68
N PHE A 150 -1.88 -10.40 -15.38
CA PHE A 150 -1.51 -9.11 -15.96
C PHE A 150 -1.28 -9.17 -17.46
N ARG A 151 -0.78 -10.30 -17.98
CA ARG A 151 -0.64 -10.51 -19.43
C ARG A 151 -2.00 -10.59 -20.12
N VAL A 152 -2.97 -11.29 -19.55
CA VAL A 152 -4.34 -11.37 -20.08
C VAL A 152 -5.00 -9.99 -20.10
N HIS A 153 -4.79 -9.23 -19.03
CA HIS A 153 -5.38 -7.89 -18.86
C HIS A 153 -4.49 -6.75 -19.39
N GLY A 154 -3.34 -7.01 -20.01
CA GLY A 154 -2.45 -5.96 -20.53
C GLY A 154 -2.03 -4.90 -19.50
N PHE A 155 -1.73 -5.31 -18.26
CA PHE A 155 -1.15 -4.43 -17.24
C PHE A 155 0.38 -4.52 -17.23
N ASP A 156 1.03 -3.40 -16.92
CA ASP A 156 2.47 -3.36 -16.69
C ASP A 156 2.78 -3.98 -15.32
N ILE A 157 3.93 -4.65 -15.17
CA ILE A 157 4.33 -5.30 -13.92
C ILE A 157 5.72 -4.83 -13.46
N PHE A 158 5.83 -4.53 -12.18
CA PHE A 158 7.10 -4.29 -11.50
C PHE A 158 7.25 -5.26 -10.32
N TYR A 159 8.27 -6.12 -10.37
CA TYR A 159 8.63 -7.01 -9.27
C TYR A 159 9.85 -6.46 -8.54
N SER A 160 9.70 -6.06 -7.28
CA SER A 160 10.82 -5.61 -6.46
C SER A 160 11.36 -6.74 -5.59
N ASN A 161 12.67 -6.95 -5.66
CA ASN A 161 13.45 -7.69 -4.67
C ASN A 161 14.39 -6.76 -3.89
N ALA A 162 14.24 -5.43 -4.00
CA ALA A 162 15.16 -4.47 -3.39
C ALA A 162 14.59 -3.83 -2.12
N VAL A 163 15.46 -3.54 -1.16
CA VAL A 163 15.16 -2.69 0.00
C VAL A 163 15.67 -1.28 -0.29
N LEU A 164 14.76 -0.36 -0.66
CA LEU A 164 15.12 1.02 -1.02
C LEU A 164 15.47 1.90 0.18
N ASP A 165 14.92 1.57 1.34
CA ASP A 165 15.13 2.32 2.57
C ASP A 165 15.25 1.35 3.75
N ALA A 166 16.40 1.37 4.43
CA ALA A 166 16.70 0.48 5.54
C ALA A 166 15.83 0.75 6.79
N GLU A 167 15.25 1.95 6.93
CA GLU A 167 14.31 2.29 8.00
C GLU A 167 12.89 1.75 7.72
N MET A 168 12.54 1.52 6.45
CA MET A 168 11.23 1.04 5.98
C MET A 168 11.27 -0.44 5.58
N SER A 169 11.65 -1.29 6.51
CA SER A 169 11.79 -2.73 6.30
C SER A 169 10.46 -3.51 6.33
N GLY A 170 10.48 -4.75 5.82
CA GLY A 170 9.34 -5.66 5.88
C GLY A 170 8.16 -5.13 5.07
N PHE A 171 6.94 -5.22 5.62
CA PHE A 171 5.72 -4.77 4.93
C PHE A 171 5.72 -3.26 4.60
N TRP A 172 6.56 -2.45 5.27
CA TRP A 172 6.66 -1.01 5.02
C TRP A 172 7.44 -0.65 3.76
N THR A 173 8.19 -1.59 3.17
CA THR A 173 9.00 -1.35 1.95
C THR A 173 8.15 -0.89 0.76
N LYS A 174 6.85 -1.21 0.77
CA LYS A 174 5.90 -0.81 -0.27
C LYS A 174 5.79 0.71 -0.42
N LEU A 175 5.92 1.48 0.67
CA LEU A 175 5.75 2.94 0.65
C LEU A 175 6.86 3.65 -0.15
N PRO A 176 8.17 3.48 0.18
CA PRO A 176 9.22 4.12 -0.60
C PRO A 176 9.25 3.64 -2.05
N LEU A 177 8.93 2.37 -2.30
CA LEU A 177 8.84 1.82 -3.65
C LEU A 177 7.73 2.46 -4.48
N LEU A 178 6.51 2.54 -3.95
CA LEU A 178 5.39 3.18 -4.65
C LEU A 178 5.69 4.66 -4.93
N ARG A 179 6.29 5.38 -3.97
CA ARG A 179 6.68 6.78 -4.17
C ARG A 179 7.72 6.92 -5.29
N ALA A 180 8.74 6.06 -5.32
CA ALA A 180 9.76 6.08 -6.36
C ALA A 180 9.16 5.80 -7.75
N LEU A 181 8.28 4.81 -7.85
CA LEU A 181 7.60 4.46 -9.10
C LEU A 181 6.64 5.56 -9.58
N MET A 182 5.91 6.21 -8.68
CA MET A 182 5.06 7.38 -9.02
C MET A 182 5.87 8.47 -9.71
N VAL A 183 7.06 8.80 -9.18
CA VAL A 183 7.92 9.85 -9.74
C VAL A 183 8.60 9.38 -11.03
N ALA A 184 8.98 8.11 -11.12
CA ALA A 184 9.68 7.55 -12.28
C ALA A 184 8.77 7.28 -13.48
N HIS A 185 7.48 6.99 -13.24
CA HIS A 185 6.50 6.60 -14.25
C HIS A 185 5.32 7.58 -14.33
N PRO A 186 5.53 8.83 -14.81
CA PRO A 186 4.45 9.81 -14.97
C PRO A 186 3.35 9.35 -15.93
N GLU A 187 3.64 8.43 -16.87
CA GLU A 187 2.66 7.80 -17.75
C GLU A 187 1.68 6.88 -17.04
N THR A 188 2.05 6.32 -15.88
CA THR A 188 1.17 5.43 -15.13
C THR A 188 0.07 6.26 -14.48
N GLU A 189 -1.19 5.87 -14.67
CA GLU A 189 -2.34 6.53 -14.04
C GLU A 189 -2.65 5.91 -12.68
N LEU A 190 -2.61 4.58 -12.59
CA LEU A 190 -2.88 3.84 -11.37
C LEU A 190 -1.72 2.88 -11.05
N LEU A 191 -1.24 2.92 -9.82
CA LEU A 191 -0.37 1.88 -9.28
C LEU A 191 -1.23 0.89 -8.50
N TRP A 192 -1.11 -0.39 -8.78
CA TRP A 192 -1.79 -1.45 -8.04
C TRP A 192 -0.77 -2.21 -7.21
N TRP A 193 -0.74 -1.99 -5.91
CA TRP A 193 0.07 -2.80 -5.01
C TRP A 193 -0.58 -4.16 -4.78
N VAL A 194 0.19 -5.24 -4.92
CA VAL A 194 -0.23 -6.62 -4.68
C VAL A 194 0.86 -7.34 -3.88
N ASP A 195 0.57 -7.72 -2.63
CA ASP A 195 1.51 -8.48 -1.78
C ASP A 195 1.90 -9.81 -2.46
N SER A 196 3.07 -10.33 -2.09
CA SER A 196 3.60 -11.57 -2.69
C SER A 196 2.70 -12.78 -2.49
N ASP A 197 1.97 -12.83 -1.38
CA ASP A 197 1.06 -13.91 -0.97
C ASP A 197 -0.37 -13.76 -1.50
N VAL A 198 -0.68 -12.68 -2.23
CA VAL A 198 -1.97 -12.53 -2.93
C VAL A 198 -1.97 -13.36 -4.22
N VAL A 199 -3.06 -14.07 -4.50
CA VAL A 199 -3.21 -14.91 -5.72
C VAL A 199 -4.52 -14.54 -6.42
N PHE A 200 -4.45 -14.37 -7.73
CA PHE A 200 -5.62 -14.16 -8.59
C PHE A 200 -6.28 -15.51 -8.90
N THR A 201 -7.53 -15.66 -8.47
CA THR A 201 -8.30 -16.90 -8.69
C THR A 201 -9.32 -16.74 -9.82
N ASP A 202 -9.83 -15.53 -10.01
CA ASP A 202 -10.65 -15.18 -11.18
C ASP A 202 -9.74 -14.51 -12.21
N MET A 203 -9.41 -15.26 -13.26
CA MET A 203 -8.48 -14.79 -14.29
C MET A 203 -9.15 -13.89 -15.34
N LEU A 204 -10.49 -13.87 -15.39
CA LEU A 204 -11.27 -13.14 -16.39
C LEU A 204 -11.81 -11.82 -15.85
N PHE A 205 -11.94 -11.68 -14.54
CA PHE A 205 -12.36 -10.44 -13.91
C PHE A 205 -11.38 -9.31 -14.19
N GLU A 206 -11.86 -8.22 -14.81
CA GLU A 206 -11.15 -6.94 -14.88
C GLU A 206 -11.78 -5.95 -13.89
N PRO A 207 -10.99 -5.19 -13.10
CA PRO A 207 -11.54 -4.19 -12.19
C PRO A 207 -12.36 -3.12 -12.92
N PRO A 208 -13.51 -2.68 -12.36
CA PRO A 208 -14.38 -1.71 -13.02
C PRO A 208 -13.82 -0.28 -12.92
N TRP A 209 -12.83 0.05 -13.77
CA TRP A 209 -12.06 1.29 -13.72
C TRP A 209 -12.90 2.57 -13.72
N GLY A 210 -14.00 2.60 -14.47
CA GLY A 210 -14.94 3.72 -14.51
C GLY A 210 -15.51 4.08 -13.12
N LYS A 211 -15.75 3.07 -12.27
CA LYS A 211 -16.20 3.28 -10.87
C LYS A 211 -15.14 4.02 -10.04
N TYR A 212 -13.87 3.83 -10.35
CA TYR A 212 -12.75 4.41 -9.61
C TYR A 212 -12.30 5.78 -10.14
N ALA A 213 -12.92 6.28 -11.21
CA ALA A 213 -12.50 7.50 -11.90
C ALA A 213 -12.38 8.73 -10.99
N ARG A 214 -13.22 8.84 -9.96
CA ARG A 214 -13.23 9.95 -8.99
C ARG A 214 -12.50 9.67 -7.68
N HIS A 215 -11.79 8.55 -7.61
CA HIS A 215 -11.10 8.08 -6.41
C HIS A 215 -9.59 8.02 -6.67
N ASN A 216 -8.80 8.34 -5.64
CA ASN A 216 -7.35 8.26 -5.67
C ASN A 216 -6.79 7.04 -4.92
N LEU A 217 -7.63 6.37 -4.12
CA LEU A 217 -7.28 5.17 -3.38
C LEU A 217 -8.47 4.21 -3.38
N VAL A 218 -8.23 2.95 -3.72
CA VAL A 218 -9.22 1.88 -3.71
C VAL A 218 -8.66 0.72 -2.89
N LEU A 219 -9.40 0.32 -1.86
CA LEU A 219 -9.03 -0.72 -0.91
C LEU A 219 -10.21 -1.68 -0.74
N HIS A 220 -9.92 -2.95 -0.53
CA HIS A 220 -10.92 -3.86 0.02
C HIS A 220 -11.16 -3.54 1.50
N GLY A 221 -12.41 -3.45 1.92
CA GLY A 221 -12.75 -3.20 3.32
C GLY A 221 -14.19 -2.76 3.49
N TRP A 222 -14.56 -2.47 4.74
CA TRP A 222 -15.87 -1.95 5.10
C TRP A 222 -15.83 -0.64 5.88
N ASP A 223 -16.55 0.37 5.41
CA ASP A 223 -16.74 1.70 6.02
C ASP A 223 -17.08 1.63 7.51
N GLU A 224 -18.06 0.81 7.92
CA GLU A 224 -18.45 0.72 9.32
C GLU A 224 -17.34 0.13 10.18
N LEU A 225 -16.62 -0.87 9.66
CA LEU A 225 -15.47 -1.45 10.35
C LEU A 225 -14.31 -0.47 10.45
N VAL A 226 -14.07 0.36 9.43
CA VAL A 226 -12.96 1.33 9.41
C VAL A 226 -13.30 2.59 10.22
N TYR A 227 -14.44 3.22 9.96
CA TYR A 227 -14.80 4.53 10.54
C TYR A 227 -15.62 4.42 11.82
N GLY A 228 -16.50 3.42 11.92
CA GLY A 228 -17.31 3.19 13.10
C GLY A 228 -16.50 2.47 14.17
N PHE A 229 -16.24 1.18 13.95
CA PHE A 229 -15.57 0.31 14.92
C PHE A 229 -14.05 0.50 15.00
N LYS A 230 -13.43 1.15 14.00
CA LYS A 230 -11.97 1.33 13.90
C LYS A 230 -11.21 0.00 13.97
N ASN A 231 -11.81 -1.06 13.44
CA ASN A 231 -11.25 -2.40 13.43
C ASN A 231 -10.07 -2.47 12.45
N TRP A 232 -8.94 -3.00 12.92
CA TRP A 232 -7.72 -3.17 12.12
C TRP A 232 -7.91 -4.14 10.93
N MET A 233 -8.87 -5.06 11.00
CA MET A 233 -9.29 -5.94 9.89
C MET A 233 -10.39 -5.31 9.01
N GLY A 234 -10.80 -4.07 9.30
CA GLY A 234 -11.82 -3.38 8.52
C GLY A 234 -11.39 -3.08 7.09
N THR A 235 -10.10 -3.14 6.79
CA THR A 235 -9.53 -3.04 5.44
C THR A 235 -8.30 -3.92 5.30
N ASN A 236 -7.86 -4.16 4.07
CA ASN A 236 -6.64 -4.91 3.77
C ASN A 236 -5.73 -4.08 2.85
N THR A 237 -4.47 -3.94 3.25
CA THR A 237 -3.44 -3.19 2.49
C THR A 237 -2.48 -4.12 1.74
N GLY A 238 -2.87 -5.37 1.55
CA GLY A 238 -2.15 -6.35 0.74
C GLY A 238 -2.57 -6.33 -0.74
N SER A 239 -3.73 -5.77 -1.07
CA SER A 239 -4.10 -5.43 -2.45
C SER A 239 -4.84 -4.09 -2.47
N PHE A 240 -4.26 -3.08 -3.12
CA PHE A 240 -4.90 -1.77 -3.23
C PHE A 240 -4.42 -1.00 -4.46
N VAL A 241 -5.28 -0.13 -4.96
CA VAL A 241 -4.99 0.74 -6.11
C VAL A 241 -4.83 2.17 -5.64
N ILE A 242 -3.81 2.86 -6.11
CA ILE A 242 -3.52 4.26 -5.78
C ILE A 242 -3.21 5.06 -7.05
N ARG A 243 -3.82 6.24 -7.20
CA ARG A 243 -3.64 7.10 -8.37
C ARG A 243 -2.29 7.78 -8.35
N ASN A 244 -1.67 7.97 -9.51
CA ASN A 244 -0.43 8.72 -9.62
C ASN A 244 -0.71 10.24 -9.63
N CYS A 245 -0.84 10.82 -8.45
CA CYS A 245 -1.13 12.24 -8.26
C CYS A 245 -0.54 12.78 -6.96
N ARG A 246 -0.59 14.10 -6.79
CA ARG A 246 -0.07 14.81 -5.62
C ARG A 246 -0.70 14.31 -4.32
N TRP A 247 -2.02 14.11 -4.33
CA TRP A 247 -2.76 13.60 -3.18
C TRP A 247 -2.20 12.27 -2.67
N SER A 248 -1.79 11.39 -3.58
CA SER A 248 -1.23 10.08 -3.24
C SER A 248 0.16 10.19 -2.65
N LEU A 249 1.01 11.09 -3.16
CA LEU A 249 2.31 11.39 -2.56
C LEU A 249 2.14 11.91 -1.12
N ASP A 250 1.20 12.82 -0.90
CA ASP A 250 0.89 13.35 0.43
C ASP A 250 0.34 12.26 1.37
N LEU A 251 -0.48 11.33 0.85
CA LEU A 251 -0.94 10.17 1.61
C LEU A 251 0.23 9.27 2.02
N LEU A 252 1.15 8.96 1.10
CA LEU A 252 2.32 8.13 1.40
C LEU A 252 3.19 8.77 2.49
N ASP A 253 3.40 10.08 2.43
CA ASP A 253 4.14 10.83 3.45
C ASP A 253 3.43 10.81 4.81
N ALA A 254 2.10 10.88 4.83
CA ALA A 254 1.32 10.76 6.06
C ALA A 254 1.39 9.34 6.65
N TRP A 255 1.32 8.31 5.80
CA TRP A 255 1.32 6.91 6.19
C TRP A 255 2.70 6.45 6.70
N ALA A 256 3.78 6.93 6.07
CA ALA A 256 5.15 6.54 6.41
C ALA A 256 5.58 6.94 7.83
N LYS A 257 4.91 7.89 8.47
CA LYS A 257 5.18 8.31 9.86
C LYS A 257 5.06 7.17 10.89
N MET A 258 4.40 6.07 10.52
CA MET A 258 4.21 4.88 11.37
C MET A 258 5.24 3.76 11.13
N GLY A 259 6.00 3.82 10.03
CA GLY A 259 6.87 2.73 9.58
C GLY A 259 8.21 2.58 10.32
N PRO A 260 8.98 3.66 10.53
CA PRO A 260 10.33 3.55 11.08
C PRO A 260 10.36 2.89 12.47
N ARG A 261 11.35 2.02 12.67
CA ARG A 261 11.55 1.32 13.94
C ARG A 261 12.05 2.30 15.00
N GLY A 262 11.36 2.35 16.15
CA GLY A 262 11.73 3.22 17.27
C GLY A 262 10.59 3.41 18.28
N PRO A 263 10.77 4.26 19.30
CA PRO A 263 9.76 4.58 20.29
C PRO A 263 8.45 5.09 19.68
N THR A 264 8.50 5.74 18.52
CA THR A 264 7.30 6.24 17.81
C THR A 264 6.43 5.12 17.26
N SER A 265 7.00 4.11 16.61
CA SER A 265 6.26 2.93 16.15
C SER A 265 5.84 2.05 17.33
N ARG A 266 6.71 1.86 18.33
CA ARG A 266 6.38 1.10 19.55
C ARG A 266 5.25 1.74 20.34
N LYS A 267 5.30 3.06 20.60
CA LYS A 267 4.23 3.80 21.31
C LYS A 267 2.91 3.78 20.56
N ARG A 268 2.92 3.76 19.21
CA ARG A 268 1.70 3.68 18.41
C ARG A 268 1.13 2.25 18.35
N GLY A 269 1.99 1.24 18.24
CA GLY A 269 1.59 -0.17 18.33
C GLY A 269 1.18 -0.61 19.74
N SER A 270 1.69 0.05 20.78
CA SER A 270 1.35 -0.20 22.18
C SER A 270 0.26 0.72 22.73
N ARG A 271 -0.18 1.73 21.96
CA ARG A 271 -1.42 2.43 22.29
C ARG A 271 -2.52 1.42 21.99
N PRO A 272 -3.25 0.94 23.02
CA PRO A 272 -4.52 0.34 22.70
C PRO A 272 -5.29 1.43 21.94
N GLY A 273 -5.88 1.09 20.80
CA GLY A 273 -7.06 1.84 20.39
C GLY A 273 -8.10 1.80 21.53
N PRO A 274 -9.29 2.36 21.37
CA PRO A 274 -10.33 2.31 22.42
C PRO A 274 -10.86 0.89 22.74
N PHE A 275 -10.08 -0.15 22.46
CA PHE A 275 -10.35 -1.56 22.65
C PHE A 275 -10.24 -1.94 24.12
N GLY A 276 -11.41 -2.15 24.73
CA GLY A 276 -11.57 -3.15 25.79
C GLY A 276 -11.28 -4.57 25.25
N PRO A 277 -11.34 -5.59 26.12
CA PRO A 277 -10.93 -6.95 25.76
C PRO A 277 -11.74 -7.49 24.57
N SER A 278 -11.06 -8.30 23.77
CA SER A 278 -11.57 -9.00 22.59
C SER A 278 -12.97 -9.58 22.82
N VAL A 279 -13.94 -9.13 22.03
CA VAL A 279 -15.23 -9.81 21.89
C VAL A 279 -14.95 -11.22 21.34
N PRO A 280 -15.44 -12.30 21.97
CA PRO A 280 -15.23 -13.65 21.47
C PRO A 280 -15.88 -13.81 20.10
N VAL A 281 -15.13 -14.40 19.18
CA VAL A 281 -15.67 -14.88 17.89
C VAL A 281 -16.73 -15.95 18.21
N PRO A 282 -17.97 -15.85 17.68
CA PRO A 282 -18.97 -16.89 17.87
C PRO A 282 -18.47 -18.19 17.23
N LYS A 283 -18.43 -19.28 17.99
CA LYS A 283 -18.17 -20.61 17.44
C LYS A 283 -19.33 -20.96 16.49
N PRO A 284 -19.06 -21.49 15.28
CA PRO A 284 -20.13 -22.03 14.44
C PRO A 284 -20.82 -23.17 15.19
N GLY A 285 -22.16 -23.09 15.29
CA GLY A 285 -22.99 -24.12 15.90
C GLY A 285 -22.92 -25.44 15.13
N PRO A 286 -23.29 -26.56 15.77
CA PRO A 286 -23.23 -27.87 15.15
C PRO A 286 -24.15 -27.93 13.94
N ILE A 287 -23.59 -28.35 12.80
CA ILE A 287 -24.36 -28.71 11.62
C ILE A 287 -25.13 -29.99 11.98
N GLY A 288 -26.45 -29.88 12.06
CA GLY A 288 -27.34 -31.03 12.19
C GLY A 288 -27.12 -31.99 11.03
N ARG A 289 -26.91 -33.27 11.35
CA ARG A 289 -27.01 -34.36 10.38
C ARG A 289 -28.48 -34.74 10.29
N ASP A 290 -29.02 -34.67 9.09
CA ASP A 290 -29.91 -35.73 8.60
C ASP A 290 -29.05 -36.73 7.83
#